data_AF-A0A7V2RX43-F1
#
_entry.id   AF-A0A7V2RX43-F1
#
_cell.length_a   1.000
_cell.length_b   1.000
_cell.length_c   1.000
_cell.angle_alpha   90.00
_cell.angle_beta   90.00
_cell.angle_gamma   90.00
#
_symmetry.space_group_name_H-M   'P 1'
#
loop_
_entity.id
_entity.type
_entity.pdbx_description
1 polymer ?
#
loop_
_entity_poly.entity_id
_entity_poly.type
_entity_poly.pdbx_seq_one_letter_code
_entity_poly.pdbx_strand_id
1 'polypeptide(L)'
;DTVIAGAILCDVGKLLEYELDENGNSVQGAYGKYVRHPFSGVSLAEECGIPPEVTHIIAAHAAEGNLIKRTTEAYIVHHADFMTFLPFKERLEV
;
A
#
# COMPACT_ATOMS: atom_id res chain seq x y z
N ASP A 1 14.42 10.88 -4.63
CA ASP A 1 13.59 11.32 -3.49
C ASP A 1 12.83 10.10 -2.98
N THR A 2 13.15 9.62 -1.78
CA THR A 2 12.61 8.34 -1.27
C THR A 2 11.20 8.49 -0.72
N VAL A 3 10.91 9.58 0.01
CA VAL A 3 9.59 9.81 0.61
C VAL A 3 8.54 10.00 -0.48
N ILE A 4 8.80 10.89 -1.44
CA ILE A 4 7.82 11.19 -2.50
C ILE A 4 7.60 9.97 -3.38
N ALA A 5 8.67 9.27 -3.79
CA ALA A 5 8.53 8.06 -4.59
C ALA A 5 7.77 6.97 -3.84
N GLY A 6 8.08 6.74 -2.56
CA GLY A 6 7.38 5.77 -1.73
C GLY A 6 5.91 6.11 -1.52
N ALA A 7 5.57 7.38 -1.30
CA ALA A 7 4.19 7.83 -1.14
C ALA A 7 3.36 7.68 -2.43
N ILE A 8 3.95 7.91 -3.60
CA ILE A 8 3.26 7.70 -4.89
C ILE A 8 3.01 6.22 -5.15
N LEU A 9 3.93 5.35 -4.74
CA LEU A 9 3.92 3.93 -5.09
C LEU A 9 3.36 3.01 -4.01
N CYS A 10 3.08 3.51 -2.80
CA CYS A 10 2.74 2.67 -1.64
C CYS A 10 1.59 1.69 -1.91
N ASP A 11 0.62 2.11 -2.72
CA ASP A 11 -0.58 1.35 -3.06
C ASP A 11 -0.57 0.73 -4.47
N VAL A 12 0.54 0.76 -5.20
CA VAL A 12 0.59 0.30 -6.61
C VAL A 12 0.14 -1.16 -6.79
N GLY A 13 0.33 -1.98 -5.76
CA GLY A 13 -0.12 -3.37 -5.74
C GLY A 13 -1.64 -3.56 -5.78
N LYS A 14 -2.44 -2.50 -5.50
CA LYS A 14 -3.90 -2.56 -5.61
C LYS A 14 -4.38 -2.86 -7.02
N LEU A 15 -3.59 -2.48 -8.04
CA LEU A 15 -3.86 -2.82 -9.45
C LEU A 15 -3.82 -4.32 -9.72
N LEU A 16 -3.13 -5.09 -8.88
CA LEU A 16 -3.07 -6.55 -8.94
C LEU A 16 -4.01 -7.22 -7.94
N GLU A 17 -4.34 -6.53 -6.83
CA GLU A 17 -5.23 -7.05 -5.79
C GLU A 17 -6.71 -7.01 -6.21
N TYR A 18 -7.11 -5.99 -6.98
CA TYR A 18 -8.51 -5.76 -7.37
C TYR A 18 -8.76 -5.98 -8.85
N GLU A 19 -9.95 -6.49 -9.16
CA GLU A 19 -10.49 -6.68 -10.51
C GLU A 19 -11.89 -6.05 -10.58
N LEU A 20 -12.39 -5.77 -11.78
CA LEU A 20 -13.77 -5.32 -11.97
C LEU A 20 -14.69 -6.52 -12.18
N ASP A 21 -15.82 -6.57 -11.48
CA ASP A 21 -16.88 -7.55 -11.73
C ASP A 21 -17.67 -7.23 -13.01
N GLU A 22 -18.64 -8.09 -13.36
CA GLU A 22 -19.51 -7.93 -14.54
C GLU A 22 -20.32 -6.62 -14.52
N ASN A 23 -20.49 -6.01 -13.35
CA ASN A 23 -21.22 -4.75 -13.15
C ASN A 23 -20.28 -3.54 -13.06
N GLY A 24 -18.97 -3.73 -13.21
CA GLY A 24 -17.95 -2.68 -13.10
C GLY A 24 -17.59 -2.29 -11.67
N ASN A 25 -17.96 -3.08 -10.66
CA ASN A 25 -17.55 -2.83 -9.28
C ASN A 25 -16.14 -3.37 -9.02
N SER A 26 -15.33 -2.62 -8.28
CA SER A 26 -14.02 -3.08 -7.82
C SER A 26 -14.17 -4.13 -6.71
N VAL A 27 -13.74 -5.36 -6.99
CA VAL A 27 -13.76 -6.50 -6.07
C VAL A 27 -12.38 -7.11 -5.93
N GLN A 28 -12.09 -7.75 -4.79
CA GLN A 28 -10.81 -8.43 -4.61
C GLN A 28 -10.72 -9.65 -5.54
N GLY A 29 -9.74 -9.63 -6.44
CA GLY A 29 -9.51 -10.67 -7.44
C GLY A 29 -8.98 -11.97 -6.83
N ALA A 30 -8.82 -12.99 -7.68
CA ALA A 30 -8.25 -14.27 -7.22
C ALA A 30 -6.83 -14.09 -6.69
N TYR A 31 -6.01 -13.26 -7.35
CA TYR A 31 -4.66 -12.94 -6.93
C TYR A 31 -4.63 -12.22 -5.58
N GLY A 32 -5.48 -11.19 -5.41
CA GLY A 32 -5.59 -10.40 -4.18
C GLY A 32 -5.95 -11.22 -2.93
N LYS A 33 -6.72 -12.30 -3.10
CA LYS A 33 -7.06 -13.23 -2.01
C LYS A 33 -5.83 -13.96 -1.45
N TYR A 34 -4.80 -14.17 -2.27
CA TYR A 34 -3.57 -14.83 -1.86
C TYR A 34 -2.44 -13.83 -1.53
N VAL A 35 -2.34 -12.73 -2.28
CA VAL A 35 -1.24 -11.75 -2.18
C VAL A 35 -1.80 -10.34 -2.10
N ARG A 36 -1.63 -9.70 -0.93
CA ARG A 36 -2.10 -8.33 -0.67
C ARG A 36 -1.21 -7.28 -1.33
N HIS A 37 -1.77 -6.09 -1.57
CA HIS A 37 -1.10 -4.98 -2.25
C HIS A 37 0.28 -4.58 -1.73
N PRO A 38 0.62 -4.68 -0.43
CA PRO A 38 1.98 -4.33 0.00
C PRO A 38 3.02 -5.30 -0.57
N PHE A 39 2.69 -6.60 -0.66
CA PHE A 39 3.58 -7.61 -1.21
C PHE A 39 3.62 -7.58 -2.74
N SER A 40 2.46 -7.51 -3.38
CA SER A 40 2.40 -7.43 -4.84
C SER A 40 2.97 -6.12 -5.39
N GLY A 41 2.81 -5.03 -4.64
CA GLY A 41 3.40 -3.73 -4.95
C GLY A 41 4.93 -3.77 -4.86
N VAL A 42 5.50 -4.43 -3.84
CA VAL A 42 6.95 -4.66 -3.76
C VAL A 42 7.44 -5.46 -4.97
N SER A 43 6.77 -6.58 -5.30
CA SER A 43 7.13 -7.41 -6.46
C SER A 43 7.16 -6.60 -7.75
N LEU A 44 6.11 -5.81 -8.00
CA LEU A 44 6.02 -4.97 -9.19
C LEU A 44 7.11 -3.87 -9.23
N ALA A 45 7.39 -3.26 -8.08
CA ALA A 45 8.40 -2.21 -7.97
C ALA A 45 9.82 -2.77 -8.20
N GLU A 46 10.13 -3.95 -7.66
CA GLU A 46 11.42 -4.61 -7.87
C GLU A 46 11.63 -5.00 -9.34
N GLU A 47 10.61 -5.52 -10.03
CA GLU A 47 10.65 -5.80 -11.47
C GLU A 47 10.95 -4.54 -12.30
N CYS A 48 10.55 -3.37 -11.82
CA CYS A 48 10.82 -2.08 -12.44
C CYS A 48 12.16 -1.47 -12.02
N GLY A 49 12.98 -2.16 -11.23
CA GLY A 49 14.28 -1.67 -10.75
C GLY A 49 14.18 -0.54 -9.73
N ILE A 50 13.04 -0.41 -9.03
CA ILE A 50 12.86 0.57 -7.96
C ILE A 50 13.76 0.20 -6.77
N PRO A 51 14.50 1.17 -6.17
CA PRO A 51 15.48 0.86 -5.15
C PRO A 51 14.85 0.39 -3.82
N PRO A 52 15.58 -0.42 -3.02
CA PRO A 52 15.07 -1.04 -1.78
C PRO A 52 14.50 -0.07 -0.75
N GLU A 53 15.03 1.15 -0.67
CA GLU A 53 14.57 2.17 0.26
C GLU A 53 13.13 2.62 -0.05
N VAL A 54 12.76 2.63 -1.33
CA VAL A 54 11.40 2.94 -1.78
C VAL A 54 10.50 1.72 -1.66
N THR A 55 10.98 0.53 -2.04
CA THR A 55 10.18 -0.70 -1.90
C THR A 55 9.88 -1.02 -0.43
N HIS A 56 10.77 -0.66 0.50
CA HIS A 56 10.50 -0.75 1.94
C HIS A 56 9.31 0.09 2.38
N ILE A 57 9.11 1.28 1.80
CA ILE A 57 7.92 2.10 2.07
C ILE A 57 6.66 1.38 1.58
N ILE A 58 6.70 0.81 0.38
CA ILE A 58 5.58 0.02 -0.18
C ILE A 58 5.26 -1.17 0.76
N ALA A 59 6.27 -1.90 1.21
CA ALA A 59 6.08 -3.03 2.12
C ALA A 59 5.51 -2.61 3.49
N ALA A 60 5.93 -1.46 4.02
CA ALA A 60 5.77 -1.12 5.43
C ALA A 60 4.74 -0.01 5.71
N HIS A 61 4.18 0.66 4.70
CA HIS A 61 3.22 1.74 4.91
C HIS A 61 1.91 1.27 5.59
N ALA A 62 1.51 0.02 5.38
CA ALA A 62 0.27 -0.57 5.91
C ALA A 62 0.50 -1.39 7.19
N ALA A 63 -0.39 -2.35 7.47
CA ALA A 63 -0.37 -3.19 8.67
C ALA A 63 0.85 -4.12 8.74
N GLU A 64 1.37 -4.53 7.58
CA GLU A 64 2.57 -5.33 7.38
C GLU A 64 3.78 -4.69 8.06
N GLY A 65 3.85 -3.36 8.05
CA GLY A 65 4.89 -2.60 8.74
C GLY A 65 4.88 -2.76 10.26
N ASN A 66 3.83 -3.33 10.87
CA ASN A 66 3.81 -3.64 12.31
C ASN A 66 4.61 -4.89 12.66
N LEU A 67 4.95 -5.72 11.66
CA LEU A 67 5.74 -6.93 11.83
C LEU A 67 7.24 -6.70 11.56
N ILE A 68 7.62 -5.51 11.10
CA ILE A 68 8.99 -5.14 10.74
C ILE A 68 9.34 -3.75 11.28
N LYS A 69 10.61 -3.35 11.20
CA LYS A 69 11.04 -2.01 11.57
C LYS A 69 10.85 -1.04 10.39
N ARG A 70 9.95 -0.07 10.53
CA ARG A 70 9.79 1.03 9.58
C ARG A 70 11.03 1.93 9.58
N THR A 71 11.41 2.42 8.40
CA THR A 71 12.36 3.54 8.28
C THR A 71 11.66 4.86 8.63
N THR A 72 12.42 5.94 8.79
CA THR A 72 11.87 7.27 9.03
C THR A 72 10.88 7.67 7.93
N GLU A 73 11.26 7.44 6.67
CA GLU A 73 10.44 7.72 5.50
C GLU A 73 9.17 6.88 5.48
N ALA A 74 9.25 5.60 5.82
CA ALA A 74 8.08 4.73 5.91
C ALA A 74 7.13 5.14 7.04
N TYR A 75 7.64 5.64 8.17
CA TYR A 75 6.80 6.23 9.23
C TYR A 75 6.06 7.47 8.75
N ILE A 76 6.75 8.36 8.01
CA ILE A 76 6.13 9.56 7.44
C ILE A 76 4.97 9.17 6.53
N VAL A 77 5.21 8.24 5.59
CA VAL A 77 4.18 7.79 4.63
C VAL A 77 3.04 7.07 5.34
N HIS A 78 3.33 6.17 6.29
CA HIS A 78 2.31 5.49 7.09
C HIS A 78 1.37 6.50 7.78
N HIS A 79 1.93 7.48 8.48
CA HIS A 79 1.08 8.46 9.16
C HIS A 79 0.33 9.35 8.16
N ALA A 80 0.97 9.78 7.06
CA ALA A 80 0.31 10.58 6.03
C ALA A 80 -0.88 9.86 5.39
N ASP A 81 -0.72 8.57 5.07
CA ASP A 81 -1.78 7.71 4.53
C ASP A 81 -2.96 7.61 5.50
N PHE A 82 -2.70 7.26 6.77
CA PHE A 82 -3.76 7.08 7.77
C PHE A 82 -4.39 8.39 8.26
N MET A 83 -3.71 9.54 8.16
CA MET A 83 -4.31 10.85 8.47
C MET A 83 -5.51 11.16 7.56
N THR A 84 -5.53 10.63 6.34
CA THR A 84 -6.68 10.80 5.43
C THR A 84 -7.85 9.87 5.77
N PHE A 85 -7.63 8.83 6.57
CA PHE A 85 -8.61 7.78 6.84
C PHE A 85 -9.20 7.86 8.26
N LEU A 86 -8.35 7.96 9.28
CA LEU A 86 -8.76 7.90 10.69
C LEU A 86 -9.80 8.96 11.08
N PRO A 87 -9.69 10.24 10.66
CA PRO A 87 -10.69 11.26 10.99
C PRO A 87 -12.09 10.96 10.43
N PHE A 88 -12.19 10.14 9.37
CA PHE A 88 -13.46 9.79 8.75
C PHE A 88 -14.01 8.45 9.24
N LYS A 89 -13.14 7.52 9.63
CA LYS A 89 -13.56 6.22 10.18
C LYS A 89 -14.33 6.38 11.49
N GLU A 90 -13.81 7.17 12.43
CA GLU A 90 -14.42 7.31 13.77
C GLU A 90 -15.64 8.25 13.79
N ARG A 91 -15.75 9.16 12.80
CA ARG A 91 -16.88 10.11 12.71
C ARG A 91 -18.14 9.53 12.06
N LEU A 92 -18.08 8.32 11.51
CA LEU A 92 -19.21 7.64 10.84
C LEU A 92 -19.90 6.60 11.73
N GLU A 93 -19.40 6.36 12.96
CA GLU A 93 -20.11 5.56 13.95
C GLU A 93 -21.22 6.44 14.59
N VAL A 94 -22.49 6.13 14.26
CA VAL A 94 -23.70 6.73 14.85
C VAL A 94 -24.28 5.80 15.90
#